data_AF-A0A835IX36-F1
#
_entry.id   AF-A0A835IX36-F1
#
_cell.length_a   1.000
_cell.length_b   1.000
_cell.length_c   1.000
_cell.angle_alpha   90.00
_cell.angle_beta   90.00
_cell.angle_gamma   90.00
#
_symmetry.space_group_name_H-M   'P 1'
#
loop_
_entity.id
_entity.type
_entity.pdbx_description
1 polymer ?
#
loop_
_entity_poly.entity_id
_entity_poly.type
_entity_poly.pdbx_seq_one_letter_code
_entity_poly.pdbx_strand_id
1 'polypeptide(L)'
;MLIYVETGGDYLDVWGEPEFMEKREVRYHKKAVAKGSLVASACGFESIQAELGLMFQCKQWVHPLVSYKVEAYLSLEPEKRIVGNFGRCGFVVLGCCQDGEVDGVEEVETQ
;
A
#
# COMPACT_ATOMS: atom_id res chain seq x y z
N MET A 1 -9.36 6.70 12.03
CA MET A 1 -10.47 6.63 11.06
C MET A 1 -11.84 6.96 11.64
N LEU A 2 -12.42 6.16 12.54
CA LEU A 2 -13.81 6.36 13.03
C LEU A 2 -14.08 7.80 13.49
N ILE A 3 -13.28 8.31 14.42
CA ILE A 3 -13.44 9.66 14.97
C ILE A 3 -13.39 10.71 13.86
N TYR A 4 -12.40 10.62 12.97
CA TYR A 4 -12.24 11.54 11.83
C TYR A 4 -13.48 11.52 10.91
N VAL A 5 -13.97 10.33 10.56
CA VAL A 5 -15.17 10.19 9.71
C VAL A 5 -16.42 10.73 10.42
N GLU A 6 -16.54 10.57 11.74
CA GLU A 6 -17.70 11.09 12.49
C GLU A 6 -17.68 12.60 12.65
N THR A 7 -16.49 13.19 12.84
CA THR A 7 -16.29 14.63 12.97
C THR A 7 -16.23 15.37 11.64
N GLY A 8 -16.19 14.66 10.51
CA GLY A 8 -16.02 15.27 9.18
C GLY A 8 -14.57 15.65 8.87
N GLY A 9 -13.60 15.13 9.62
CA GLY A 9 -12.18 15.31 9.35
C GLY A 9 -11.65 14.29 8.35
N ASP A 10 -10.54 14.65 7.70
CA ASP A 10 -9.82 13.78 6.77
C ASP A 10 -8.94 12.78 7.53
N TYR A 11 -8.75 11.60 6.96
CA TYR A 11 -7.96 10.51 7.53
C TYR A 11 -6.93 10.00 6.52
N LEU A 12 -5.68 9.87 6.97
CA LEU A 12 -4.55 9.33 6.23
C LEU A 12 -3.83 8.29 7.08
N ASP A 13 -3.45 7.14 6.50
CA ASP A 13 -2.54 6.17 7.13
C ASP A 13 -1.52 5.58 6.16
N VAL A 14 -0.45 4.98 6.72
CA VAL A 14 0.59 4.23 5.98
C VAL A 14 0.40 2.72 6.13
N TRP A 15 -0.76 2.28 6.60
CA TRP A 15 -1.01 0.89 6.97
C TRP A 15 -1.48 0.09 5.76
N GLY A 16 -0.77 -1.00 5.43
CA GLY A 16 -0.97 -1.74 4.18
C GLY A 16 -1.76 -3.04 4.29
N GLU A 17 -2.29 -3.40 5.47
CA GLU A 17 -2.98 -4.69 5.64
C GLU A 17 -4.32 -4.71 4.88
N PRO A 18 -4.50 -5.61 3.89
CA PRO A 18 -5.68 -5.62 3.03
C PRO A 18 -6.95 -5.89 3.82
N GLU A 19 -6.95 -6.80 4.79
CA GLU A 19 -8.12 -7.08 5.62
C GLU A 19 -8.51 -5.89 6.48
N PHE A 20 -7.53 -5.07 6.90
CA PHE A 20 -7.83 -3.84 7.62
C PHE A 20 -8.50 -2.84 6.68
N MET A 21 -7.89 -2.59 5.52
CA MET A 21 -8.39 -1.64 4.52
C MET A 21 -9.80 -1.98 4.07
N GLU A 22 -10.05 -3.23 3.63
CA GLU A 22 -11.37 -3.68 3.17
C GLU A 22 -12.43 -3.52 4.27
N LYS A 23 -12.13 -3.98 5.50
CA LYS A 23 -13.07 -3.86 6.62
C LYS A 23 -13.33 -2.41 7.01
N ARG A 24 -12.39 -1.51 6.76
CA ARG A 24 -12.53 -0.07 7.02
C ARG A 24 -13.35 0.60 5.92
N GLU A 25 -13.08 0.29 4.67
CA GLU A 25 -13.82 0.79 3.52
C GLU A 25 -15.30 0.43 3.63
N VAL A 26 -15.63 -0.86 3.79
CA VAL A 26 -17.02 -1.34 3.90
C VAL A 26 -17.77 -0.66 5.06
N ARG A 27 -17.10 -0.42 6.19
CA ARG A 27 -17.74 0.16 7.38
C ARG A 27 -17.89 1.67 7.33
N TYR A 28 -16.96 2.40 6.73
CA TYR A 28 -16.88 3.85 6.86
C TYR A 28 -17.11 4.62 5.57
N HIS A 29 -17.06 3.97 4.40
CA HIS A 29 -17.22 4.65 3.11
C HIS A 29 -18.49 5.51 3.03
N LYS A 30 -19.66 4.94 3.31
CA LYS A 30 -20.94 5.69 3.25
C LYS A 30 -20.98 6.88 4.21
N LYS A 31 -20.38 6.73 5.40
CA LYS A 31 -20.32 7.81 6.41
C LYS A 31 -19.36 8.91 5.97
N ALA A 32 -18.18 8.55 5.44
CA ALA A 32 -17.19 9.50 4.95
C ALA A 32 -17.76 10.35 3.82
N VAL A 33 -18.44 9.73 2.85
CA VAL A 33 -19.11 10.43 1.74
C VAL A 33 -20.20 11.38 2.27
N ALA A 34 -21.05 10.92 3.19
CA ALA A 34 -22.12 11.76 3.75
C ALA A 34 -21.61 12.96 4.56
N LYS A 35 -20.40 12.86 5.13
CA LYS A 35 -19.76 13.90 5.93
C LYS A 35 -18.80 14.78 5.14
N GLY A 36 -18.47 14.40 3.90
CA GLY A 36 -17.47 15.08 3.08
C GLY A 36 -16.02 14.83 3.51
N SER A 37 -15.76 13.77 4.28
CA SER A 37 -14.41 13.39 4.72
C SER A 37 -13.65 12.64 3.64
N LEU A 38 -12.37 12.97 3.45
CA LEU A 38 -11.43 12.18 2.68
C LEU A 38 -10.83 11.07 3.54
N VAL A 39 -10.73 9.88 2.98
CA VAL A 39 -10.09 8.73 3.61
C VAL A 39 -9.08 8.16 2.61
N ALA A 40 -7.81 8.17 2.99
CA ALA A 40 -6.73 7.56 2.22
C ALA A 40 -5.93 6.60 3.12
N SER A 41 -5.87 5.34 2.72
CA SER A 41 -5.11 4.30 3.43
C SER A 41 -3.94 3.83 2.59
N ALA A 42 -3.01 3.10 3.20
CA ALA A 42 -1.80 2.60 2.55
C ALA A 42 -1.06 3.71 1.77
N CYS A 43 -0.85 4.87 2.37
CA CYS A 43 -0.08 5.98 1.80
C CYS A 43 1.41 5.89 2.18
N GLY A 44 1.93 4.65 2.23
CA GLY A 44 3.34 4.36 2.50
C GLY A 44 4.24 4.60 1.29
N PHE A 45 5.54 4.36 1.48
CA PHE A 45 6.55 4.50 0.44
C PHE A 45 6.22 3.60 -0.77
N GLU A 46 6.04 2.30 -0.53
CA GLU A 46 5.85 1.30 -1.59
C GLU A 46 4.61 1.56 -2.46
N SER A 47 3.53 2.05 -1.87
CA SER A 47 2.23 2.19 -2.52
C SER A 47 2.09 3.48 -3.33
N ILE A 48 2.51 4.63 -2.80
CA ILE A 48 2.35 5.92 -3.51
C ILE A 48 3.16 5.93 -4.80
N GLN A 49 4.41 5.47 -4.75
CA GLN A 49 5.29 5.52 -5.91
C GLN A 49 4.88 4.52 -6.98
N ALA A 50 4.46 3.32 -6.59
CA ALA A 50 3.93 2.32 -7.50
C ALA A 50 2.63 2.80 -8.17
N GLU A 51 1.66 3.34 -7.40
CA GLU A 51 0.40 3.84 -7.95
C GLU A 51 0.58 5.02 -8.90
N LEU A 52 1.41 6.01 -8.53
CA LEU A 52 1.69 7.16 -9.39
C LEU A 52 2.35 6.75 -10.70
N GLY A 53 3.33 5.84 -10.64
CA GLY A 53 4.00 5.29 -11.82
C GLY A 53 3.02 4.55 -12.73
N LEU A 54 2.16 3.73 -12.17
CA LEU A 54 1.13 3.02 -12.91
C LEU A 54 0.12 3.98 -13.56
N MET A 55 -0.39 4.96 -12.81
CA MET A 55 -1.33 5.95 -13.35
C MET A 55 -0.71 6.78 -14.48
N PHE A 56 0.56 7.18 -14.31
CA PHE A 56 1.28 7.90 -15.36
C PHE A 56 1.36 7.05 -16.63
N GLN A 57 1.77 5.79 -16.48
CA GLN A 57 1.93 4.88 -17.61
C GLN A 57 0.59 4.59 -18.29
N CYS A 58 -0.47 4.27 -17.54
CA CYS A 58 -1.80 4.02 -18.11
C CYS A 58 -2.34 5.19 -18.93
N LYS A 59 -2.04 6.45 -18.54
CA LYS A 59 -2.43 7.63 -19.31
C LYS A 59 -1.69 7.80 -20.64
N GLN A 60 -0.54 7.14 -20.82
CA GLN A 60 0.20 7.18 -22.09
C GLN A 60 -0.37 6.24 -23.15
N TRP A 61 -1.24 5.30 -22.76
CA TRP A 61 -1.75 4.25 -23.66
C TRP A 61 -3.05 4.74 -24.28
N VAL A 62 -3.08 4.81 -25.61
CA VAL A 62 -4.24 5.25 -26.38
C VAL A 62 -4.95 4.02 -26.92
N HIS A 63 -6.29 4.06 -26.93
CA HIS A 63 -7.13 2.97 -27.43
C HIS A 63 -6.63 2.44 -28.80
N PRO A 64 -6.55 1.10 -29.01
CA PRO A 64 -7.10 0.01 -28.20
C PRO A 64 -6.13 -0.61 -27.18
N LEU A 65 -4.96 -0.01 -26.97
CA LEU A 65 -3.91 -0.61 -26.14
C LEU A 65 -4.29 -0.55 -24.66
N VAL A 66 -4.22 -1.71 -23.99
CA VAL A 66 -4.48 -1.85 -22.55
C VAL A 66 -3.33 -2.57 -21.86
N SER A 67 -2.97 -2.10 -20.66
CA SER A 67 -2.01 -2.77 -19.79
C SER A 67 -2.59 -4.10 -19.31
N TYR A 68 -1.93 -5.23 -19.59
CA TYR A 68 -2.39 -6.56 -19.15
C TYR A 68 -1.64 -7.10 -17.92
N LYS A 69 -0.41 -6.61 -17.68
CA LYS A 69 0.45 -7.02 -16.57
C LYS A 69 1.34 -5.86 -16.16
N VAL A 70 1.52 -5.70 -14.85
CA VAL A 70 2.40 -4.70 -14.24
C VAL A 70 3.15 -5.42 -13.13
N GLU A 71 4.48 -5.34 -13.17
CA GLU A 71 5.35 -5.88 -12.15
C GLU A 71 6.21 -4.74 -11.60
N ALA A 72 6.30 -4.65 -10.28
CA ALA A 72 7.09 -3.64 -9.59
C ALA A 72 8.16 -4.35 -8.77
N TYR A 73 9.38 -3.85 -8.84
CA TYR A 73 10.52 -4.36 -8.10
C TYR A 73 11.15 -3.22 -7.30
N LEU A 74 11.55 -3.50 -6.07
CA LEU A 74 12.28 -2.59 -5.21
C LEU A 74 13.68 -3.15 -5.00
N SER A 75 14.70 -2.44 -5.49
CA SER A 75 16.10 -2.70 -5.16
C SER A 75 16.61 -1.59 -4.25
N LEU A 76 17.26 -1.97 -3.16
CA LEU A 76 17.85 -1.03 -2.20
C LEU A 76 19.38 -1.21 -2.25
N GLU A 77 20.08 -0.18 -2.73
CA GLU A 77 21.55 -0.13 -2.71
C GLU A 77 22.03 0.95 -1.74
N PRO A 78 22.06 0.66 -0.42
CA PRO A 78 22.48 1.63 0.56
C PRO A 78 23.99 1.83 0.63
N GLU A 79 24.45 3.09 0.60
CA GLU A 79 25.81 3.44 1.02
C GLU A 79 26.01 3.31 2.55
N LYS A 80 24.91 3.34 3.32
CA LYS A 80 24.89 3.23 4.79
C LYS A 80 23.70 2.39 5.24
N ARG A 81 23.86 1.64 6.34
CA ARG A 81 22.83 0.75 6.90
C ARG A 81 21.45 1.42 6.96
N ILE A 82 20.49 0.85 6.24
CA ILE A 82 19.06 1.20 6.35
C ILE A 82 18.46 0.32 7.44
N VAL A 83 17.71 0.93 8.35
CA VAL A 83 16.87 0.22 9.31
C VAL A 83 15.43 0.51 8.91
N GLY A 84 14.78 -0.48 8.28
CA GLY A 84 13.37 -0.43 7.96
C GLY A 84 12.57 -1.14 9.04
N ASN A 85 11.55 -0.48 9.59
CA ASN A 85 10.52 -1.16 10.37
C ASN A 85 9.38 -1.51 9.42
N PHE A 86 9.48 -2.68 8.80
CA PHE A 86 8.36 -3.26 8.07
C PHE A 86 7.38 -3.78 9.12
N GLY A 87 6.44 -2.91 9.51
CA GLY A 87 5.42 -3.27 10.51
C GLY A 87 4.76 -4.58 10.11
N ARG A 88 4.92 -5.61 10.98
CA ARG A 88 4.40 -6.99 10.89
C ARG A 88 3.74 -7.32 9.55
N CYS A 89 4.56 -7.51 8.52
CA CYS A 89 4.07 -7.76 7.17
C CYS A 89 4.07 -9.26 6.89
N GLY A 90 3.01 -9.95 7.30
CA GLY A 90 2.72 -11.30 6.79
C GLY A 90 2.46 -11.31 5.27
N PHE A 91 2.34 -10.13 4.65
CA PHE A 91 2.05 -9.95 3.22
C PHE A 91 3.30 -9.85 2.34
N VAL A 92 4.43 -9.30 2.82
CA VAL A 92 5.70 -9.28 2.05
C VAL A 92 6.15 -10.72 1.76
N VAL A 93 5.97 -11.63 2.72
CA VAL A 93 6.32 -13.04 2.55
C VAL A 93 5.31 -13.77 1.65
N LEU A 94 4.00 -13.52 1.78
CA LEU A 94 3.01 -14.18 0.92
C LEU A 94 3.06 -13.73 -0.55
N GLY A 95 3.53 -12.50 -0.82
CA GLY A 95 3.74 -11.97 -2.17
C GLY A 95 5.06 -12.41 -2.81
N CYS A 96 6.12 -12.62 -2.01
CA CYS A 96 7.45 -12.98 -2.51
C CYS A 96 7.73 -14.49 -2.52
N CYS A 97 7.01 -15.32 -1.76
CA CYS A 97 7.31 -16.75 -1.65
C CYS A 97 6.66 -17.65 -2.70
N GLN A 98 5.91 -17.12 -3.68
CA GLN A 98 5.28 -17.98 -4.68
C GLN A 98 6.18 -18.32 -5.88
N ASP A 99 7.33 -17.65 -6.03
CA ASP A 99 8.33 -18.00 -7.04
C ASP A 99 9.76 -17.71 -6.54
N GLY A 100 10.39 -18.72 -5.94
CA GLY A 100 11.85 -18.81 -5.85
C GLY A 100 12.49 -18.29 -4.56
N GLU A 101 13.34 -19.14 -4.02
CA GLU A 101 14.34 -18.95 -2.96
C GLU A 101 14.85 -17.50 -2.81
N VAL A 102 14.43 -16.84 -1.72
CA VAL A 102 15.02 -15.57 -1.26
C VAL A 102 15.97 -15.87 -0.10
N ASP A 103 17.24 -16.02 -0.42
CA ASP A 103 18.33 -15.96 0.55
C ASP A 103 18.43 -14.52 1.10
N GLY A 104 18.29 -14.36 2.42
CA GLY A 104 18.75 -13.15 3.12
C GLY A 104 17.70 -12.27 3.82
N VAL A 105 16.49 -12.76 4.10
CA VAL A 105 15.56 -12.05 4.98
C VAL A 105 15.72 -12.55 6.42
N GLU A 106 16.53 -11.85 7.23
CA GLU A 106 16.50 -12.02 8.69
C GLU A 106 15.28 -11.27 9.25
N GLU A 107 14.25 -12.02 9.64
CA GLU A 107 13.15 -11.51 10.45
C GLU A 107 13.68 -11.19 11.86
N VAL A 108 13.83 -9.90 12.17
CA VAL A 108 14.02 -9.47 13.56
C VAL A 108 12.65 -9.28 14.19
N GLU A 109 12.16 -10.34 14.81
CA GLU A 109 10.94 -10.34 15.62
C GLU A 109 11.18 -9.48 16.87
N THR A 110 10.53 -8.32 16.96
CA THR A 110 10.54 -7.52 18.19
C THR A 110 9.33 -7.93 19.02
N GLN A 111 9.59 -8.45 20.23
CA GLN A 111 8.60 -8.83 21.24
C GLN A 111 7.65 -7.68 21.62
#